data_AF-Q8RJA3-F1
#
_entry.id   AF-Q8RJA3-F1
#
_cell.length_a   1.000
_cell.length_b   1.000
_cell.length_c   1.000
_cell.angle_alpha   90.00
_cell.angle_beta   90.00
_cell.angle_gamma   90.00
#
_symmetry.space_group_name_H-M   'P 1'
#
loop_
_entity.id
_entity.type
_entity.pdbx_description
1 polymer ?
#
loop_
_entity_poly.entity_id
_entity_poly.type
_entity_poly.pdbx_seq_one_letter_code
_entity_poly.pdbx_strand_id
1 'polypeptide(L)'
;VDIDWEYPGAQGIGYNTVDVVNDKANHVALFKEFRDQLTALTASTGKKYLFTTAIGVGQSKYDVTNPAAAYAYTDWVNIMSYDYHGAWDAKTDFQANLYKDPNSPNIAGGGDPATFYTDDAINKLTALGVPASKLQIGVPFYGSGWTGV
;
A
#
# COMPACT_ATOMS: atom_id res chain seq x y z
N VAL A 1 -3.96 -1.50 16.61
CA VAL A 1 -2.85 -2.21 15.95
C VAL A 1 -2.80 -1.76 14.50
N ASP A 2 -1.61 -1.58 13.97
CA ASP A 2 -1.37 -1.29 12.55
C ASP A 2 -0.55 -2.45 11.96
N ILE A 3 -0.95 -2.94 10.79
CA ILE A 3 -0.23 -4.02 10.08
C ILE A 3 0.44 -3.44 8.86
N ASP A 4 1.76 -3.63 8.77
CA ASP A 4 2.60 -3.15 7.68
C ASP A 4 3.33 -4.34 7.05
N TRP A 5 2.65 -5.02 6.12
CA TRP A 5 3.22 -6.16 5.40
C TRP A 5 3.64 -5.72 4.00
N GLU A 6 4.95 -5.73 3.74
CA GLU A 6 5.54 -5.37 2.47
C GLU A 6 6.17 -6.57 1.72
N TYR A 7 5.48 -7.23 0.78
CA TYR A 7 4.07 -7.10 0.44
C TYR A 7 3.46 -8.50 0.34
N PRO A 8 2.15 -8.68 0.58
CA PRO A 8 1.51 -9.96 0.35
C PRO A 8 1.67 -10.36 -1.11
N GLY A 9 2.30 -11.50 -1.39
CA GLY A 9 2.38 -12.08 -2.74
C GLY A 9 3.24 -11.29 -3.74
N ALA A 10 3.94 -10.24 -3.32
CA ALA A 10 4.83 -9.46 -4.17
C ALA A 10 6.11 -9.10 -3.41
N GLN A 11 7.22 -9.05 -4.14
CA GLN A 11 8.51 -8.69 -3.55
C GLN A 11 8.50 -7.23 -3.07
N GLY A 12 8.93 -7.02 -1.82
CA GLY A 12 9.36 -5.72 -1.31
C GLY A 12 10.89 -5.63 -1.37
N ILE A 13 11.54 -5.42 -0.24
CA ILE A 13 13.01 -5.54 -0.15
C ILE A 13 13.41 -6.99 -0.42
N GLY A 14 14.53 -7.21 -1.14
CA GLY A 14 14.89 -8.49 -1.74
C GLY A 14 15.07 -9.69 -0.79
N TYR A 15 15.15 -9.49 0.52
CA TYR A 15 15.20 -10.57 1.51
C TYR A 15 13.81 -10.96 2.06
N ASN A 16 12.74 -10.27 1.65
CA ASN A 16 11.39 -10.60 2.09
C ASN A 16 10.98 -11.96 1.50
N THR A 17 10.45 -12.83 2.37
CA THR A 17 9.83 -14.09 1.94
C THR A 17 8.50 -13.78 1.25
N VAL A 18 8.29 -14.35 0.07
CA VAL A 18 7.08 -14.15 -0.72
C VAL A 18 6.44 -15.50 -1.03
N ASP A 19 5.15 -15.63 -0.76
CA ASP A 19 4.35 -16.75 -1.22
C ASP A 19 3.26 -16.25 -2.18
N VAL A 20 3.62 -16.26 -3.47
CA VAL A 20 2.74 -15.79 -4.56
C VAL A 20 1.44 -16.61 -4.70
N VAL A 21 1.38 -17.80 -4.09
CA VAL A 21 0.21 -18.68 -4.16
C VAL A 21 -0.74 -18.41 -3.00
N ASN A 22 -0.21 -18.31 -1.78
CA ASN A 22 -1.02 -18.32 -0.57
C ASN A 22 -1.21 -16.93 0.06
N ASP A 23 -0.32 -15.97 -0.16
CA ASP A 23 -0.35 -14.68 0.53
C ASP A 23 -1.64 -13.90 0.26
N LYS A 24 -2.21 -14.01 -0.95
CA LYS A 24 -3.47 -13.35 -1.28
C LYS A 24 -4.62 -13.77 -0.34
N ALA A 25 -4.74 -15.07 -0.08
CA ALA A 25 -5.76 -15.62 0.79
C ALA A 25 -5.41 -15.40 2.27
N ASN A 26 -4.14 -15.60 2.63
CA ASN A 26 -3.64 -15.42 3.99
C ASN A 26 -3.77 -13.97 4.47
N HIS A 27 -3.55 -13.00 3.60
CA HIS A 27 -3.73 -11.58 3.90
C HIS A 27 -5.17 -11.28 4.32
N VAL A 28 -6.17 -11.77 3.58
CA VAL A 28 -7.58 -11.60 3.96
C VAL A 28 -7.90 -12.32 5.27
N ALA A 29 -7.41 -13.55 5.44
CA ALA A 29 -7.63 -14.34 6.65
C ALA A 29 -7.04 -13.67 7.90
N LEU A 30 -5.81 -13.15 7.79
CA LEU A 30 -5.13 -12.42 8.86
C LEU A 30 -5.92 -11.19 9.30
N PHE A 31 -6.43 -10.42 8.33
CA PHE A 31 -7.19 -9.19 8.61
C PHE A 31 -8.53 -9.49 9.27
N LYS A 32 -9.21 -10.55 8.81
CA LYS A 32 -10.42 -11.04 9.47
C LYS A 32 -10.13 -11.44 10.92
N GLU A 33 -9.09 -12.24 11.14
CA GLU A 33 -8.71 -12.74 12.46
C GLU A 33 -8.40 -11.58 13.42
N PHE A 34 -7.62 -10.58 13.00
CA PHE A 34 -7.37 -9.39 13.82
C PHE A 34 -8.67 -8.67 14.19
N ARG A 35 -9.59 -8.47 13.25
CA ARG A 35 -10.87 -7.83 13.57
C ARG A 35 -11.69 -8.65 14.56
N ASP A 36 -11.75 -9.96 14.41
CA ASP A 36 -12.49 -10.84 15.32
C ASP A 36 -11.92 -10.74 16.76
N GLN A 37 -10.59 -10.81 16.91
CA GLN A 37 -9.92 -10.71 18.20
C GLN A 37 -10.10 -9.32 18.86
N LEU A 38 -9.97 -8.24 18.08
CA LEU A 38 -10.17 -6.88 18.60
C LEU A 38 -11.63 -6.60 18.96
N THR A 39 -12.57 -7.24 18.27
CA THR A 39 -14.00 -7.19 18.61
C THR A 39 -14.27 -7.92 19.93
N ALA A 40 -13.70 -9.11 20.12
CA ALA A 40 -13.80 -9.84 21.38
C ALA A 40 -13.19 -9.06 22.55
N LEU A 41 -12.04 -8.40 22.33
CA LEU A 41 -11.40 -7.55 23.33
C LEU A 41 -12.23 -6.29 23.65
N THR A 42 -12.89 -5.71 22.64
CA THR A 42 -13.84 -4.61 22.85
C THR A 42 -15.00 -5.06 23.74
N ALA A 43 -15.55 -6.25 23.50
CA ALA A 43 -16.65 -6.78 24.30
C ALA A 43 -16.27 -7.06 25.76
N SER A 44 -15.03 -7.52 26.02
CA SER A 44 -14.58 -7.84 27.38
C SER A 44 -14.12 -6.62 28.18
N THR A 45 -13.60 -5.59 27.52
CA THR A 45 -13.00 -4.42 28.20
C THR A 45 -13.85 -3.14 28.12
N GLY A 46 -14.83 -3.09 27.21
CA GLY A 46 -15.61 -1.89 26.91
C GLY A 46 -14.85 -0.79 26.15
N LYS A 47 -13.59 -1.02 25.77
CA LYS A 47 -12.76 -0.05 25.03
C LYS A 47 -12.83 -0.32 23.53
N LYS A 48 -12.86 0.74 22.72
CA LYS A 48 -12.71 0.62 21.27
C LYS A 48 -11.25 0.38 20.91
N TYR A 49 -10.97 -0.66 20.13
CA TYR A 49 -9.65 -0.92 19.56
C TYR A 49 -9.66 -0.70 18.05
N LEU A 50 -8.70 0.08 17.58
CA LEU A 50 -8.55 0.42 16.16
C LEU A 50 -7.65 -0.60 15.47
N PHE A 51 -8.02 -0.93 14.25
CA PHE A 51 -7.24 -1.80 13.35
C PHE A 51 -6.96 -1.06 12.05
N THR A 52 -5.69 -0.87 11.73
CA THR A 52 -5.25 -0.11 10.56
C THR A 52 -4.18 -0.90 9.81
N THR A 53 -3.82 -0.44 8.62
CA THR A 53 -2.74 -1.04 7.84
C THR A 53 -2.05 0.02 6.99
N ALA A 54 -0.74 -0.12 6.79
CA ALA A 54 0.00 0.55 5.74
C ALA A 54 0.12 -0.36 4.51
N ILE A 55 -0.07 0.21 3.32
CA ILE A 55 -0.06 -0.57 2.07
C ILE A 55 0.78 0.09 0.99
N GLY A 56 1.51 -0.74 0.25
CA GLY A 56 2.11 -0.35 -1.01
C GLY A 56 1.08 -0.21 -2.12
N VAL A 57 1.47 0.49 -3.17
CA VAL A 57 0.64 0.78 -4.34
C VAL A 57 1.31 0.28 -5.61
N GLY A 58 0.58 0.26 -6.71
CA GLY A 58 1.02 -0.30 -7.99
C GLY A 58 0.27 -1.58 -8.35
N GLN A 59 0.09 -1.80 -9.66
CA GLN A 59 -0.69 -2.89 -10.21
C GLN A 59 -0.22 -4.26 -9.70
N SER A 60 1.11 -4.46 -9.59
CA SER A 60 1.66 -5.73 -9.08
C SER A 60 1.18 -6.08 -7.68
N LYS A 61 0.90 -5.09 -6.82
CA LYS A 61 0.41 -5.29 -5.45
C LYS A 61 -1.09 -5.54 -5.41
N TYR A 62 -1.83 -4.87 -6.28
CA TYR A 62 -3.27 -5.05 -6.39
C TYR A 62 -3.66 -6.42 -6.94
N ASP A 63 -2.90 -6.96 -7.89
CA ASP A 63 -3.18 -8.25 -8.52
C ASP A 63 -3.08 -9.43 -7.54
N VAL A 64 -2.14 -9.34 -6.60
CA VAL A 64 -1.84 -10.38 -5.60
C VAL A 64 -2.56 -10.16 -4.28
N THR A 65 -3.41 -9.15 -4.17
CA THR A 65 -4.25 -8.90 -2.99
C THR A 65 -5.74 -8.86 -3.34
N ASN A 66 -6.60 -8.75 -2.33
CA ASN A 66 -8.01 -8.40 -2.50
C ASN A 66 -8.33 -7.20 -1.60
N PRO A 67 -8.09 -5.95 -2.07
CA PRO A 67 -8.22 -4.75 -1.25
C PRO A 67 -9.59 -4.59 -0.60
N ALA A 68 -10.70 -4.78 -1.34
CA ALA A 68 -12.04 -4.69 -0.76
C ALA A 68 -12.25 -5.72 0.36
N ALA A 69 -11.85 -6.98 0.16
CA ALA A 69 -12.07 -8.02 1.17
C ALA A 69 -11.19 -7.82 2.41
N ALA A 70 -9.91 -7.49 2.24
CA ALA A 70 -9.00 -7.31 3.38
C ALA A 70 -9.33 -6.03 4.17
N TYR A 71 -9.50 -4.89 3.48
CA TYR A 71 -9.63 -3.59 4.12
C TYR A 71 -11.07 -3.28 4.59
N ALA A 72 -12.03 -4.16 4.30
CA ALA A 72 -13.32 -4.15 4.98
C ALA A 72 -13.16 -4.29 6.50
N TYR A 73 -12.14 -5.05 6.96
CA TYR A 73 -11.89 -5.31 8.37
C TYR A 73 -11.15 -4.19 9.11
N THR A 74 -10.52 -3.25 8.42
CA THR A 74 -9.80 -2.13 9.03
C THR A 74 -10.71 -0.94 9.33
N ASP A 75 -10.32 -0.10 10.28
CA ASP A 75 -10.90 1.22 10.51
C ASP A 75 -10.48 2.20 9.39
N TRP A 76 -9.19 2.19 9.01
CA TRP A 76 -8.66 2.91 7.85
C TRP A 76 -7.40 2.25 7.29
N VAL A 77 -6.94 2.75 6.14
CA VAL A 77 -5.78 2.28 5.37
C VAL A 77 -4.87 3.48 5.11
N ASN A 78 -3.61 3.37 5.53
CA ASN A 78 -2.56 4.35 5.27
C ASN A 78 -1.88 3.99 3.94
N ILE A 79 -1.98 4.88 2.96
CA ILE A 79 -1.35 4.67 1.65
C ILE A 79 0.09 5.12 1.73
N MET A 80 1.02 4.21 1.44
CA MET A 80 2.44 4.54 1.31
C MET A 80 2.68 5.26 -0.02
N SER A 81 2.15 6.48 -0.12
CA SER A 81 2.25 7.35 -1.30
C SER A 81 3.57 8.13 -1.31
N TYR A 82 4.65 7.38 -1.11
CA TYR A 82 6.04 7.79 -1.07
C TYR A 82 6.88 6.59 -1.52
N ASP A 83 8.20 6.77 -1.63
CA ASP A 83 9.11 5.76 -2.20
C ASP A 83 8.73 5.30 -3.61
N TYR A 84 8.08 6.16 -4.39
CA TYR A 84 7.81 5.91 -5.80
C TYR A 84 9.09 5.82 -6.62
N HIS A 85 10.03 6.70 -6.32
CA HIS A 85 11.31 6.81 -7.00
C HIS A 85 12.40 7.16 -5.99
N GLY A 86 13.58 6.57 -6.18
CA GLY A 86 14.68 6.72 -5.25
C GLY A 86 15.99 6.19 -5.81
N ALA A 87 17.03 6.10 -4.98
CA ALA A 87 18.39 5.77 -5.42
C ALA A 87 18.54 4.41 -6.14
N TRP A 88 17.52 3.56 -6.10
CA TRP A 88 17.43 2.31 -6.88
C TRP A 88 17.11 2.54 -8.36
N ASP A 89 16.58 3.70 -8.73
CA ASP A 89 16.32 4.08 -10.13
C ASP A 89 17.57 4.69 -10.78
N ALA A 90 17.74 4.42 -12.07
CA ALA A 90 18.84 4.97 -12.87
C ALA A 90 18.69 6.47 -13.19
N LYS A 91 17.49 7.04 -13.02
CA LYS A 91 17.16 8.43 -13.31
C LYS A 91 16.43 9.05 -12.13
N THR A 92 16.65 10.34 -11.92
CA THR A 92 15.90 11.13 -10.92
C THR A 92 14.44 11.24 -11.29
N ASP A 93 13.56 11.20 -10.29
CA ASP A 93 12.13 11.39 -10.47
C ASP A 93 11.46 11.77 -9.13
N PHE A 94 10.16 12.09 -9.15
CA PHE A 94 9.42 12.50 -7.96
C PHE A 94 9.07 11.30 -7.07
N GLN A 95 9.57 11.25 -5.83
CA GLN A 95 9.30 10.13 -4.94
C GLN A 95 7.88 10.07 -4.35
N ALA A 96 7.08 11.14 -4.47
CA ALA A 96 5.79 11.31 -3.77
C ALA A 96 4.89 12.37 -4.43
N ASN A 97 4.86 12.43 -5.76
CA ASN A 97 4.00 13.35 -6.51
C ASN A 97 2.52 12.95 -6.41
N LEU A 98 1.66 13.97 -6.24
CA LEU A 98 0.20 13.78 -6.20
C LEU A 98 -0.35 13.33 -7.56
N TYR A 99 0.12 13.96 -8.63
CA TYR A 99 -0.37 13.72 -9.99
C TYR A 99 0.74 13.21 -10.90
N LYS A 100 0.34 12.52 -11.97
CA LYS A 100 1.23 12.06 -13.03
C LYS A 100 2.05 13.21 -13.61
N ASP A 101 3.38 13.07 -13.61
CA ASP A 101 4.26 13.95 -14.38
C ASP A 101 4.39 13.39 -15.81
N PRO A 102 3.84 14.04 -16.87
CA PRO A 102 3.97 13.53 -18.24
C PRO A 102 5.43 13.42 -18.73
N ASN A 103 6.38 14.04 -18.05
CA ASN A 103 7.80 13.97 -18.37
C ASN A 103 8.58 12.97 -17.50
N SER A 104 7.92 12.23 -16.60
CA SER A 104 8.60 11.21 -15.80
C SER A 104 9.29 10.20 -16.72
N PRO A 105 10.60 9.96 -16.54
CA PRO A 105 11.33 9.00 -17.37
C PRO A 105 10.83 7.56 -17.21
N ASN A 106 10.14 7.26 -16.12
CA ASN A 106 9.66 5.93 -15.77
C ASN A 106 8.30 5.59 -16.40
N ILE A 107 7.52 6.60 -16.83
CA ILE A 107 6.26 6.38 -17.55
C ILE A 107 6.48 5.67 -18.88
N ALA A 108 7.55 6.00 -19.60
CA ALA A 108 7.84 5.42 -20.91
C ALA A 108 8.12 3.91 -20.84
N GLY A 109 8.57 3.41 -19.69
CA GLY A 109 8.87 2.00 -19.46
C GLY A 109 7.65 1.12 -19.16
N GLY A 110 6.51 1.73 -18.80
CA GLY A 110 5.30 0.99 -18.39
C GLY A 110 5.42 0.33 -17.00
N GLY A 111 4.50 -0.59 -16.71
CA GLY A 111 4.45 -1.30 -15.41
C GLY A 111 4.06 -0.40 -14.23
N ASP A 112 4.38 -0.84 -13.02
CA ASP A 112 4.13 -0.09 -11.79
C ASP A 112 4.75 1.33 -11.78
N PRO A 113 5.99 1.54 -12.27
CA PRO A 113 6.57 2.89 -12.30
C PRO A 113 5.74 3.91 -13.10
N ALA A 114 4.98 3.46 -14.11
CA ALA A 114 4.10 4.34 -14.88
C ALA A 114 2.82 4.76 -14.12
N THR A 115 2.55 4.15 -12.96
CA THR A 115 1.40 4.42 -12.08
C THR A 115 1.81 4.95 -10.71
N PHE A 116 3.10 5.23 -10.48
CA PHE A 116 3.60 5.74 -9.20
C PHE A 116 3.34 7.25 -9.04
N TYR A 117 2.08 7.59 -8.79
CA TYR A 117 1.61 8.89 -8.35
C TYR A 117 0.34 8.72 -7.51
N THR A 118 0.13 9.58 -6.51
CA THR A 118 -0.89 9.34 -5.46
C THR A 118 -2.32 9.26 -6.00
N ASP A 119 -2.66 10.09 -6.98
CA ASP A 119 -3.98 10.10 -7.61
C ASP A 119 -4.33 8.74 -8.26
N ASP A 120 -3.35 8.03 -8.85
CA ASP A 120 -3.57 6.68 -9.40
C ASP A 120 -3.98 5.71 -8.31
N ALA A 121 -3.22 5.70 -7.22
CA ALA A 121 -3.44 4.79 -6.10
C ALA A 121 -4.84 4.97 -5.50
N ILE A 122 -5.27 6.22 -5.30
CA ILE A 122 -6.62 6.52 -4.76
C ILE A 122 -7.71 6.08 -5.75
N ASN A 123 -7.58 6.41 -7.03
CA ASN A 123 -8.54 6.00 -8.05
C ASN A 123 -8.61 4.47 -8.20
N LYS A 124 -7.47 3.79 -8.14
CA LYS A 124 -7.41 2.34 -8.28
C LYS A 124 -8.00 1.63 -7.06
N LEU A 125 -7.66 2.04 -5.84
CA LEU A 125 -8.20 1.43 -4.62
C LEU A 125 -9.71 1.64 -4.49
N THR A 126 -10.21 2.83 -4.84
CA THR A 126 -11.65 3.10 -4.86
C THR A 126 -12.36 2.27 -5.93
N ALA A 127 -11.79 2.15 -7.13
CA ALA A 127 -12.31 1.27 -8.18
C ALA A 127 -12.30 -0.22 -7.78
N LEU A 128 -11.35 -0.62 -6.92
CA LEU A 128 -11.28 -1.96 -6.33
C LEU A 128 -12.22 -2.14 -5.13
N GLY A 129 -13.03 -1.14 -4.79
CA GLY A 129 -14.10 -1.22 -3.79
C GLY A 129 -13.71 -0.78 -2.38
N VAL A 130 -12.54 -0.16 -2.18
CA VAL A 130 -12.17 0.41 -0.88
C VAL A 130 -12.87 1.77 -0.72
N PRO A 131 -13.65 2.00 0.35
CA PRO A 131 -14.31 3.29 0.56
C PRO A 131 -13.28 4.42 0.70
N ALA A 132 -13.47 5.52 -0.03
CA ALA A 132 -12.57 6.67 0.02
C ALA A 132 -12.41 7.25 1.44
N SER A 133 -13.45 7.18 2.27
CA SER A 133 -13.42 7.62 3.67
C SER A 133 -12.48 6.80 4.57
N LYS A 134 -12.04 5.62 4.11
CA LYS A 134 -11.04 4.80 4.80
C LYS A 134 -9.61 5.07 4.31
N LEU A 135 -9.39 5.80 3.22
CA LEU A 135 -8.07 5.99 2.64
C LEU A 135 -7.40 7.24 3.24
N GLN A 136 -6.19 7.06 3.78
CA GLN A 136 -5.35 8.15 4.28
C GLN A 136 -4.12 8.29 3.39
N ILE A 137 -3.88 9.47 2.82
CA ILE A 137 -2.72 9.75 1.97
C ILE A 137 -1.48 9.95 2.85
N GLY A 138 -0.40 9.23 2.54
CA GLY A 138 0.89 9.39 3.18
C GLY A 138 1.66 10.59 2.64
N VAL A 139 2.35 11.31 3.53
CA VAL A 139 3.21 12.45 3.18
C VAL A 139 4.61 12.19 3.76
N PRO A 140 5.66 12.09 2.92
CA PRO A 140 7.00 11.83 3.43
C PRO A 140 7.59 13.09 4.08
N PHE A 141 8.15 12.93 5.27
CA PHE A 141 8.96 13.96 5.94
C PHE A 141 10.47 13.72 5.70
N TYR A 142 10.80 13.11 4.56
CA TYR A 142 12.15 12.80 4.11
C TYR A 142 12.27 12.95 2.59
N GLY A 143 13.51 13.00 2.11
CA GLY A 143 13.88 13.08 0.70
C GLY A 143 14.64 11.84 0.25
N SER A 144 14.28 11.28 -0.90
CA SER A 144 15.15 10.36 -1.66
C SER A 144 15.99 11.15 -2.66
N GLY A 145 17.24 10.76 -2.87
CA GLY A 145 18.18 11.56 -3.67
C GLY A 145 19.29 10.74 -4.31
N TRP A 146 19.96 11.38 -5.27
CA TRP A 146 21.08 10.85 -6.03
C TRP A 146 22.24 11.85 -5.97
N THR A 147 23.44 11.39 -6.33
CA THR A 147 24.62 12.27 -6.52
C THR A 147 25.08 12.17 -7.97
N GLY A 148 25.67 13.24 -8.52
CA GLY A 148 26.20 13.25 -9.89
C GLY A 148 25.14 13.34 -10.99
N VAL A 149 24.00 13.97 -10.70
CA VAL A 149 22.86 14.19 -11.61
C VAL A 149 23.04 15.37 -12.53
#